data_AF-A0A5N5J710-F1
#
_entry.id   AF-A0A5N5J710-F1
#
_cell.length_a   1.000
_cell.length_b   1.000
_cell.length_c   1.000
_cell.angle_alpha   90.00
_cell.angle_beta   90.00
_cell.angle_gamma   90.00
#
_symmetry.space_group_name_H-M   'P 1'
#
loop_
_entity.id
_entity.type
_entity.pdbx_description
1 polymer ?
#
loop_
_entity_poly.entity_id
_entity_poly.type
_entity_poly.pdbx_seq_one_letter_code
_entity_poly.pdbx_strand_id
1 'polypeptide(L)'
;MTNVLITGANRGASLVPMSDAANLTGLGRGFTEAFLARPNHTVIAAVRDPSAASFSSLPVATGTRLVVVKTDSTSATDAFEAVKTLQDDGITKLDIVIANAATNKINERVDAIKRAGDDGCWLTAFVVDPGFIQTDMGQVGADFLGIEKPPVLVKDAVAGILKMVDRASRTTEEGTHGFFRYTGERIMF
;
A
#
# COMPACT_ATOMS: atom_id res chain seq x y z
N MET A 1 -12.64 -9.14 13.15
CA MET A 1 -11.38 -9.39 12.42
C MET A 1 -11.46 -8.63 11.11
N THR A 2 -10.54 -7.70 10.86
CA THR A 2 -10.48 -6.91 9.62
C THR A 2 -9.37 -7.47 8.72
N ASN A 3 -9.69 -7.82 7.48
CA ASN A 3 -8.75 -8.38 6.53
C ASN A 3 -8.23 -7.29 5.59
N VAL A 4 -6.92 -7.03 5.63
CA VAL A 4 -6.28 -5.93 4.89
C VAL A 4 -5.23 -6.50 3.93
N LEU A 5 -5.44 -6.32 2.63
CA LEU A 5 -4.46 -6.69 1.60
C LEU A 5 -3.61 -5.47 1.21
N ILE A 6 -2.29 -5.63 1.26
CA ILE A 6 -1.33 -4.58 0.89
C ILE A 6 -0.39 -5.15 -0.18
N THR A 7 -0.40 -4.55 -1.37
CA THR A 7 0.52 -4.96 -2.45
C THR A 7 1.85 -4.20 -2.38
N GLY A 8 2.94 -4.88 -2.73
CA GLY A 8 4.28 -4.30 -2.66
C GLY A 8 4.76 -4.11 -1.21
N ALA A 9 4.32 -4.99 -0.31
CA ALA A 9 4.46 -4.85 1.15
C ALA A 9 5.90 -4.95 1.68
N ASN A 10 6.89 -5.27 0.86
CA ASN A 10 8.26 -5.60 1.31
C ASN A 10 9.38 -4.72 0.72
N ARG A 11 9.11 -3.67 -0.06
CA ARG A 11 10.21 -2.78 -0.48
C ARG A 11 10.76 -2.04 0.75
N GLY A 12 12.06 -2.22 1.04
CA GLY A 12 12.72 -1.63 2.22
C GLY A 12 13.99 -2.31 2.73
N ALA A 13 14.59 -3.27 2.02
CA ALA A 13 16.00 -3.65 2.21
C ALA A 13 16.80 -3.10 1.00
N SER A 14 17.71 -2.18 1.29
CA SER A 14 18.30 -1.18 0.38
C SER A 14 18.92 -1.70 -0.93
N LEU A 15 18.83 -0.88 -2.00
CA LEU A 15 19.70 -0.93 -3.20
C LEU A 15 20.71 0.24 -3.29
N VAL A 16 20.83 1.11 -2.29
CA VAL A 16 21.84 2.18 -2.25
C VAL A 16 22.42 2.36 -0.83
N PRO A 17 23.75 2.29 -0.65
CA PRO A 17 24.38 2.67 0.61
C PRO A 17 24.32 4.20 0.76
N MET A 18 23.48 4.70 1.66
CA MET A 18 23.50 6.11 2.09
C MET A 18 23.87 6.19 3.58
N SER A 19 24.67 7.20 3.92
CA SER A 19 25.43 7.34 5.16
C SER A 19 24.63 7.74 6.40
N ASP A 20 23.32 8.01 6.30
CA ASP A 20 22.48 8.43 7.43
C ASP A 20 21.24 7.52 7.57
N ALA A 21 21.50 6.25 7.85
CA ALA A 21 20.53 5.16 7.96
C ALA A 21 19.41 5.40 9.00
N ALA A 22 18.35 6.08 8.59
CA ALA A 22 17.00 5.85 9.08
C ALA A 22 16.20 5.19 7.94
N ASN A 23 16.37 3.86 7.81
CA ASN A 23 15.61 2.92 6.97
C ASN A 23 14.59 3.55 6.01
N LEU A 24 14.94 3.68 4.72
CA LEU A 24 13.97 4.04 3.67
C LEU A 24 13.00 2.88 3.45
N THR A 25 12.01 2.79 4.32
CA THR A 25 10.90 1.86 4.24
C THR A 25 10.00 2.25 3.07
N GLY A 26 9.73 1.35 2.13
CA GLY A 26 8.73 1.60 1.09
C GLY A 26 7.33 1.75 1.71
N LEU A 27 6.46 2.55 1.07
CA LEU A 27 5.09 2.80 1.55
C LEU A 27 4.34 1.52 1.92
N GLY A 28 4.43 0.48 1.08
CA GLY A 28 3.80 -0.81 1.33
C GLY A 28 4.20 -1.43 2.68
N ARG A 29 5.49 -1.39 3.02
CA ARG A 29 5.98 -1.87 4.32
C ARG A 29 5.51 -0.97 5.46
N GLY A 30 5.49 0.35 5.25
CA GLY A 30 4.95 1.30 6.22
C GLY A 30 3.47 1.04 6.55
N PHE A 31 2.65 0.70 5.54
CA PHE A 31 1.27 0.26 5.77
C PHE A 31 1.21 -1.07 6.53
N THR A 32 2.03 -2.05 6.16
CA THR A 32 2.08 -3.36 6.85
C THR A 32 2.41 -3.17 8.33
N GLU A 33 3.44 -2.39 8.65
CA GLU A 33 3.82 -2.04 10.02
C GLU A 33 2.67 -1.37 10.78
N ALA A 34 2.02 -0.39 10.17
CA ALA A 34 0.92 0.35 10.78
C ALA A 34 -0.31 -0.53 11.07
N PHE A 35 -0.67 -1.45 10.17
CA PHE A 35 -1.80 -2.37 10.40
C PHE A 35 -1.46 -3.50 11.37
N LEU A 36 -0.21 -4.00 11.40
CA LEU A 36 0.21 -4.99 12.39
C LEU A 36 0.16 -4.44 13.82
N ALA A 37 0.40 -3.15 13.99
CA ALA A 37 0.27 -2.45 15.27
C ALA A 37 -1.19 -2.22 15.73
N ARG A 38 -2.19 -2.50 14.88
CA ARG A 38 -3.62 -2.39 15.23
C ARG A 38 -4.17 -3.76 15.67
N PRO A 39 -4.97 -3.86 16.75
CA PRO A 39 -5.50 -5.14 17.23
C PRO A 39 -6.59 -5.70 16.30
N ASN A 40 -6.80 -7.03 16.31
CA ASN A 40 -7.86 -7.73 15.56
C ASN A 40 -7.83 -7.59 14.03
N HIS A 41 -6.63 -7.61 13.43
CA HIS A 41 -6.42 -7.55 11.98
C HIS A 41 -5.80 -8.84 11.42
N THR A 42 -6.21 -9.22 10.21
CA THR A 42 -5.41 -10.11 9.35
C THR A 42 -4.72 -9.22 8.33
N VAL A 43 -3.40 -9.04 8.47
CA VAL A 43 -2.60 -8.26 7.52
C VAL A 43 -2.06 -9.20 6.46
N ILE A 44 -2.44 -8.99 5.20
CA ILE A 44 -2.03 -9.80 4.06
C ILE A 44 -0.98 -9.00 3.29
N ALA A 45 0.29 -9.39 3.42
CA ALA A 45 1.41 -8.78 2.73
C ALA A 45 1.65 -9.49 1.39
N ALA A 46 1.23 -8.88 0.29
CA ALA A 46 1.48 -9.37 -1.05
C ALA A 46 2.86 -8.89 -1.57
N VAL A 47 3.74 -9.85 -1.88
CA VAL A 47 5.15 -9.63 -2.22
C VAL A 47 5.56 -10.49 -3.41
N ARG A 48 6.49 -10.02 -4.25
CA ARG A 48 6.94 -10.78 -5.44
C ARG A 48 7.70 -12.06 -5.08
N ASP A 49 8.50 -11.97 -4.03
CA ASP A 49 9.29 -13.07 -3.49
C ASP A 49 9.08 -13.15 -1.96
N PRO A 50 8.24 -14.09 -1.49
CA PRO A 50 8.03 -14.32 -0.07
C PRO A 50 9.29 -14.74 0.69
N SER A 51 10.26 -15.38 0.03
CA SER A 51 11.48 -15.86 0.69
C SER A 51 12.43 -14.73 1.07
N ALA A 52 12.39 -13.63 0.31
CA ALA A 52 13.13 -12.41 0.58
C ALA A 52 12.37 -11.42 1.49
N ALA A 53 11.17 -11.76 1.95
CA ALA A 53 10.36 -10.91 2.79
C ALA A 53 10.64 -11.14 4.28
N SER A 54 10.95 -10.06 5.00
CA SER A 54 11.26 -10.13 6.42
C SER A 54 10.38 -9.17 7.22
N PHE A 55 9.50 -9.76 8.03
CA PHE A 55 8.57 -9.08 8.92
C PHE A 55 8.71 -9.53 10.39
N SER A 56 9.66 -10.41 10.69
CA SER A 56 9.80 -11.08 11.99
C SER A 56 10.11 -10.14 13.15
N SER A 57 10.65 -8.94 12.87
CA SER A 57 10.95 -7.92 13.86
C SER A 57 9.80 -6.93 14.11
N LEU A 58 8.69 -7.04 13.37
CA LEU A 58 7.60 -6.08 13.48
C LEU A 58 6.73 -6.38 14.72
N PRO A 59 6.35 -5.36 15.51
CA PRO A 59 5.40 -5.55 16.59
C PRO A 59 4.04 -5.95 16.02
N VAL A 60 3.43 -6.97 16.63
CA VAL A 60 2.10 -7.45 16.27
C VAL A 60 1.18 -7.27 17.46
N ALA A 61 0.11 -6.51 17.28
CA ALA A 61 -0.89 -6.26 18.32
C ALA A 61 -1.73 -7.51 18.62
N THR A 62 -2.39 -7.50 19.77
CA THR A 62 -3.24 -8.61 20.21
C THR A 62 -4.35 -8.91 19.20
N GLY A 63 -4.54 -10.21 18.91
CA GLY A 63 -5.55 -10.67 17.97
C GLY A 63 -5.21 -10.37 16.50
N THR A 64 -4.00 -9.87 16.21
CA THR A 64 -3.54 -9.59 14.85
C THR A 64 -2.56 -10.65 14.36
N ARG A 65 -2.61 -10.98 13.07
CA ARG A 65 -1.65 -11.87 12.43
C ARG A 65 -1.23 -11.36 11.06
N LEU A 66 -0.07 -11.83 10.62
CA LEU A 66 0.46 -11.59 9.29
C LEU A 66 0.29 -12.85 8.42
N VAL A 67 -0.17 -12.67 7.19
CA VAL A 67 -0.17 -13.67 6.12
C VAL A 67 0.65 -13.11 4.96
N VAL A 68 1.65 -13.83 4.49
CA VAL A 68 2.48 -13.40 3.35
C VAL A 68 2.05 -14.22 2.13
N VAL A 69 1.70 -13.53 1.05
CA VAL A 69 1.30 -14.17 -0.22
C VAL A 69 2.19 -13.71 -1.35
N LYS A 70 2.45 -14.62 -2.29
CA LYS A 70 3.16 -14.26 -3.52
C LYS A 70 2.21 -13.48 -4.42
N THR A 71 2.67 -12.33 -4.93
CA THR A 71 2.00 -11.64 -6.03
C THR A 71 3.02 -10.86 -6.85
N ASP A 72 3.12 -11.19 -8.13
CA ASP A 72 3.72 -10.34 -9.15
C ASP A 72 2.65 -9.84 -10.13
N SER A 73 2.53 -8.52 -10.29
CA SER A 73 1.56 -7.92 -11.20
C SER A 73 1.85 -8.23 -12.67
N THR A 74 3.04 -8.72 -13.01
CA THR A 74 3.37 -9.16 -14.37
C THR A 74 3.02 -10.63 -14.62
N SER A 75 2.61 -11.38 -13.60
CA SER A 75 2.21 -12.78 -13.71
C SER A 75 0.71 -12.90 -14.00
N ALA A 76 0.35 -13.78 -14.94
CA ALA A 76 -1.05 -14.05 -15.28
C ALA A 76 -1.77 -14.93 -14.24
N THR A 77 -1.02 -15.63 -13.37
CA THR A 77 -1.57 -16.65 -12.46
C THR A 77 -1.45 -16.28 -10.99
N ASP A 78 -0.45 -15.48 -10.60
CA ASP A 78 -0.13 -15.20 -9.20
C ASP A 78 -1.33 -14.65 -8.42
N ALA A 79 -2.14 -13.77 -9.02
CA ALA A 79 -3.31 -13.21 -8.34
C ALA A 79 -4.36 -14.28 -8.01
N PHE A 80 -4.59 -15.24 -8.91
CA PHE A 80 -5.52 -16.34 -8.70
C PHE A 80 -5.00 -17.34 -7.66
N GLU A 81 -3.70 -17.64 -7.71
CA GLU A 81 -3.05 -18.50 -6.72
C GLU A 81 -3.06 -17.87 -5.33
N ALA A 82 -2.80 -16.56 -5.22
CA ALA A 82 -2.89 -15.82 -3.96
C ALA A 82 -4.31 -15.87 -3.38
N VAL A 83 -5.35 -15.68 -4.21
CA VAL A 83 -6.74 -15.83 -3.76
C VAL A 83 -7.01 -17.22 -3.22
N LYS A 84 -6.53 -18.27 -3.90
CA LYS A 84 -6.66 -19.65 -3.42
C LYS A 84 -5.96 -19.86 -2.08
N THR A 85 -4.72 -19.39 -1.93
CA THR A 85 -3.99 -19.45 -0.66
C THR A 85 -4.74 -18.75 0.47
N LEU A 86 -5.35 -17.59 0.21
CA LEU A 86 -6.16 -16.88 1.20
C LEU A 86 -7.42 -17.65 1.59
N GLN A 87 -8.11 -18.26 0.61
CA GLN A 87 -9.28 -19.10 0.87
C GLN A 87 -8.92 -20.32 1.72
N ASP A 88 -7.79 -20.97 1.43
CA ASP A 88 -7.28 -22.11 2.20
C ASP A 88 -6.91 -21.72 3.64
N ASP A 89 -6.49 -20.46 3.88
CA ASP A 89 -6.27 -19.88 5.22
C ASP A 89 -7.57 -19.37 5.90
N GLY A 90 -8.74 -19.67 5.32
CA GLY A 90 -10.05 -19.28 5.84
C GLY A 90 -10.42 -17.81 5.61
N ILE A 91 -9.67 -17.08 4.77
CA ILE A 91 -9.92 -15.68 4.42
C ILE A 91 -10.81 -15.65 3.17
N THR A 92 -12.11 -15.44 3.37
CA THR A 92 -13.11 -15.45 2.29
C THR A 92 -13.55 -14.05 1.85
N LYS A 93 -13.09 -13.00 2.54
CA LYS A 93 -13.34 -11.59 2.20
C LYS A 93 -12.13 -10.71 2.49
N LEU A 94 -12.02 -9.63 1.75
CA LEU A 94 -11.09 -8.52 2.04
C LEU A 94 -11.93 -7.31 2.43
N ASP A 95 -11.57 -6.66 3.53
CA ASP A 95 -12.25 -5.45 4.00
C ASP A 95 -11.56 -4.19 3.45
N ILE A 96 -10.23 -4.22 3.31
CA ILE A 96 -9.41 -3.12 2.79
C ILE A 96 -8.39 -3.67 1.80
N VAL A 97 -8.24 -3.00 0.65
CA VAL A 97 -7.18 -3.29 -0.34
C VAL A 97 -6.38 -2.02 -0.60
N ILE A 98 -5.08 -2.06 -0.35
CA ILE A 98 -4.13 -1.00 -0.68
C ILE A 98 -3.31 -1.45 -1.89
N ALA A 99 -3.73 -0.98 -3.08
CA ALA A 99 -3.05 -1.23 -4.35
C ALA A 99 -1.82 -0.30 -4.50
N ASN A 100 -0.78 -0.57 -3.71
CA ASN A 100 0.43 0.25 -3.65
C ASN A 100 1.56 -0.21 -4.60
N ALA A 101 1.59 -1.49 -5.01
CA ALA A 101 2.66 -2.01 -5.85
C ALA A 101 2.77 -1.24 -7.18
N ALA A 102 3.91 -0.57 -7.37
CA ALA A 102 4.25 0.12 -8.61
C ALA A 102 5.76 0.08 -8.89
N THR A 103 6.13 0.38 -10.11
CA THR A 103 7.52 0.62 -10.53
C THR A 103 7.57 1.86 -11.41
N ASN A 104 8.68 2.62 -11.36
CA ASN A 104 8.93 3.70 -12.31
C ASN A 104 9.14 3.10 -13.72
N LYS A 105 8.05 2.94 -14.48
CA LYS A 105 8.07 2.67 -15.91
C LYS A 105 7.35 3.80 -16.61
N ILE A 106 8.02 4.45 -17.55
CA ILE A 106 7.65 5.77 -18.06
C ILE A 106 6.43 5.71 -19.03
N ASN A 107 5.88 4.53 -19.34
CA ASN A 107 4.93 4.35 -20.46
C ASN A 107 3.66 3.51 -20.16
N GLU A 108 3.25 3.30 -18.91
CA GLU A 108 2.05 2.49 -18.61
C GLU A 108 0.91 3.35 -18.02
N ARG A 109 -0.25 3.38 -18.70
CA ARG A 109 -1.49 3.96 -18.19
C ARG A 109 -2.24 2.92 -17.36
N VAL A 110 -2.73 3.32 -16.19
CA VAL A 110 -3.55 2.46 -15.32
C VAL A 110 -5.02 2.87 -15.47
N ASP A 111 -5.81 2.09 -16.22
CA ASP A 111 -7.24 2.36 -16.48
C ASP A 111 -8.21 1.65 -15.52
N ALA A 112 -7.75 1.21 -14.34
CA ALA A 112 -8.52 0.28 -13.49
C ALA A 112 -9.64 0.90 -12.63
N ILE A 113 -9.57 2.20 -12.31
CA ILE A 113 -10.41 2.78 -11.25
C ILE A 113 -11.84 3.11 -11.71
N LYS A 114 -12.06 3.38 -13.01
CA LYS A 114 -13.39 3.75 -13.50
C LYS A 114 -14.44 2.64 -13.32
N ARG A 115 -14.05 1.36 -13.33
CA ARG A 115 -15.02 0.24 -13.32
C ARG A 115 -15.52 -0.15 -11.93
N ALA A 116 -14.75 0.13 -10.87
CA ALA A 116 -15.05 -0.41 -9.55
C ALA A 116 -16.19 0.33 -8.82
N GLY A 117 -16.39 1.62 -9.12
CA GLY A 117 -17.46 2.42 -8.52
C GLY A 117 -18.78 2.43 -9.31
N ASP A 118 -18.75 2.05 -10.58
CA ASP A 118 -19.93 2.04 -11.47
C ASP A 118 -20.82 0.79 -11.26
N ASP A 119 -20.28 -0.30 -10.68
CA ASP A 119 -20.93 -1.62 -10.63
C ASP A 119 -21.59 -1.99 -9.26
N GLY A 120 -21.63 -1.09 -8.28
CA GLY A 120 -22.52 -1.24 -7.12
C GLY A 120 -22.10 -0.58 -5.79
N CYS A 121 -23.08 -0.27 -4.95
CA CYS A 121 -22.98 0.46 -3.67
C CYS A 121 -22.19 -0.27 -2.55
N TRP A 122 -21.45 -1.33 -2.86
CA TRP A 122 -20.77 -2.19 -1.91
C TRP A 122 -19.27 -1.87 -1.76
N LEU A 123 -18.70 -1.07 -2.65
CA LEU A 123 -17.28 -0.71 -2.67
C LEU A 123 -17.07 0.81 -2.56
N THR A 124 -16.13 1.22 -1.72
CA THR A 124 -15.58 2.59 -1.71
C THR A 124 -14.18 2.54 -2.31
N ALA A 125 -13.93 3.32 -3.36
CA ALA A 125 -12.65 3.39 -4.03
C ALA A 125 -12.25 4.85 -4.30
N PHE A 126 -10.99 5.17 -4.02
CA PHE A 126 -10.41 6.48 -4.28
C PHE A 126 -8.93 6.35 -4.58
N VAL A 127 -8.38 7.35 -5.26
CA VAL A 127 -6.96 7.44 -5.62
C VAL A 127 -6.28 8.39 -4.65
N VAL A 128 -5.08 8.05 -4.20
CA VAL A 128 -4.29 8.94 -3.35
C VAL A 128 -2.93 9.23 -3.97
N ASP A 129 -2.63 10.51 -4.16
CA ASP A 129 -1.26 11.02 -4.33
C ASP A 129 -0.58 10.99 -2.95
N PRO A 130 0.38 10.09 -2.73
CA PRO A 130 1.02 9.94 -1.44
C PRO A 130 2.04 11.07 -1.17
N GLY A 131 2.27 11.96 -2.13
CA GLY A 131 3.25 13.03 -2.09
C GLY A 131 4.64 12.59 -2.56
N PHE A 132 5.59 13.53 -2.53
CA PHE A 132 6.98 13.26 -2.88
C PHE A 132 7.75 12.75 -1.66
N ILE A 133 7.82 11.43 -1.52
CA ILE A 133 8.20 10.76 -0.27
C ILE A 133 9.64 10.26 -0.29
N GLN A 134 10.32 10.35 0.85
CA GLN A 134 11.65 9.79 1.11
C GLN A 134 11.60 8.26 1.09
N THR A 135 11.69 7.70 -0.11
CA THR A 135 11.81 6.28 -0.45
C THR A 135 12.88 6.14 -1.54
N ASP A 136 13.34 4.93 -1.85
CA ASP A 136 14.25 4.73 -2.99
C ASP A 136 13.70 5.34 -4.30
N MET A 137 12.39 5.16 -4.56
CA MET A 137 11.75 5.73 -5.75
C MET A 137 11.69 7.25 -5.72
N GLY A 138 11.40 7.84 -4.55
CA GLY A 138 11.41 9.28 -4.39
C GLY A 138 12.80 9.87 -4.52
N GLN A 139 13.82 9.21 -3.95
CA GLN A 139 15.21 9.68 -4.02
C GLN A 139 15.73 9.67 -5.45
N VAL A 140 15.44 8.62 -6.23
CA VAL A 140 15.75 8.59 -7.68
C VAL A 140 15.13 9.80 -8.41
N GLY A 141 13.90 10.17 -8.06
CA GLY A 141 13.26 11.37 -8.59
C GLY A 141 13.92 12.67 -8.11
N ALA A 142 14.37 12.72 -6.85
CA ALA A 142 15.01 13.88 -6.25
C ALA A 142 16.38 14.14 -6.91
N ASP A 143 17.19 13.10 -7.08
CA ASP A 143 18.48 13.14 -7.74
C ASP A 143 18.33 13.64 -9.19
N PHE A 144 17.31 13.15 -9.92
CA PHE A 144 17.02 13.60 -11.28
C PHE A 144 16.65 15.09 -11.36
N LEU A 145 15.93 15.61 -10.35
CA LEU A 145 15.51 17.00 -10.28
C LEU A 145 16.54 17.92 -9.59
N GLY A 146 17.68 17.39 -9.13
CA GLY A 146 18.68 18.16 -8.38
C GLY A 146 18.22 18.60 -6.99
N ILE A 147 17.30 17.85 -6.37
CA ILE A 147 16.77 18.10 -5.02
C ILE A 147 17.48 17.15 -4.06
N GLU A 148 17.95 17.65 -2.91
CA GLU A 148 18.69 16.84 -1.92
C GLU A 148 17.93 15.59 -1.47
N LYS A 149 16.64 15.76 -1.12
CA LYS A 149 15.77 14.67 -0.69
C LYS A 149 14.30 15.05 -0.88
N PRO A 150 13.41 14.06 -1.08
CA PRO A 150 11.98 14.33 -1.08
C PRO A 150 11.50 14.97 0.24
N PRO A 151 10.52 15.88 0.21
CA PRO A 151 10.10 16.63 1.39
C PRO A 151 9.19 15.85 2.36
N VAL A 152 8.55 14.75 1.92
CA VAL A 152 7.56 14.02 2.75
C VAL A 152 8.20 12.76 3.36
N LEU A 153 8.00 12.53 4.65
CA LEU A 153 8.42 11.29 5.30
C LEU A 153 7.39 10.17 5.08
N VAL A 154 7.86 8.93 5.00
CA VAL A 154 7.00 7.74 4.84
C VAL A 154 5.95 7.67 5.94
N LYS A 155 6.34 7.91 7.19
CA LYS A 155 5.42 7.88 8.35
C LYS A 155 4.28 8.90 8.22
N ASP A 156 4.55 10.07 7.65
CA ASP A 156 3.57 11.15 7.55
C ASP A 156 2.57 10.87 6.41
N ALA A 157 3.07 10.37 5.28
CA ALA A 157 2.23 9.90 4.18
C ALA A 157 1.34 8.73 4.61
N VAL A 158 1.90 7.70 5.27
CA VAL A 158 1.14 6.56 5.79
C VAL A 158 0.06 7.02 6.78
N ALA A 159 0.42 7.88 7.74
CA ALA A 159 -0.55 8.39 8.72
C ALA A 159 -1.68 9.19 8.07
N GLY A 160 -1.37 10.05 7.08
CA GLY A 160 -2.37 10.81 6.33
C GLY A 160 -3.32 9.92 5.53
N ILE A 161 -2.78 8.92 4.84
CA ILE A 161 -3.56 7.96 4.05
C ILE A 161 -4.45 7.10 4.94
N LEU A 162 -3.93 6.61 6.06
CA LEU A 162 -4.73 5.81 6.99
C LEU A 162 -5.87 6.61 7.62
N LYS A 163 -5.69 7.91 7.89
CA LYS A 163 -6.81 8.77 8.32
C LYS A 163 -7.93 8.84 7.28
N MET A 164 -7.59 8.84 5.99
CA MET A 164 -8.59 8.80 4.92
C MET A 164 -9.26 7.43 4.86
N VAL A 165 -8.49 6.34 4.92
CA VAL A 165 -9.03 4.97 4.95
C VAL A 165 -9.98 4.77 6.15
N ASP A 166 -9.61 5.28 7.33
CA ASP A 166 -10.41 5.16 8.56
C ASP A 166 -11.71 6.00 8.51
N ARG A 167 -11.74 7.07 7.70
CA ARG A 167 -12.91 7.95 7.52
C ARG A 167 -13.78 7.59 6.31
N ALA A 168 -13.22 6.85 5.36
CA ALA A 168 -13.87 6.51 4.11
C ALA A 168 -15.20 5.82 4.38
N SER A 169 -16.27 6.41 3.84
CA SER A 169 -17.60 5.83 3.96
C SER A 169 -18.40 6.08 2.68
N ARG A 170 -19.34 5.18 2.39
CA ARG A 170 -20.18 5.18 1.17
C ARG A 170 -20.96 6.48 0.92
N THR A 171 -21.11 7.34 1.92
CA THR A 171 -21.94 8.56 1.90
C THR A 171 -21.14 9.86 1.91
N THR A 172 -19.81 9.78 1.96
CA THR A 172 -18.95 10.98 1.90
C THR A 172 -18.67 11.35 0.44
N GLU A 173 -18.46 12.63 0.13
CA GLU A 173 -17.99 13.08 -1.20
C GLU A 173 -16.63 12.46 -1.59
N GLU A 174 -15.90 11.94 -0.59
CA GLU A 174 -14.67 11.15 -0.69
C GLU A 174 -14.91 9.69 -1.09
N GLY A 175 -16.12 9.17 -0.85
CA GLY A 175 -16.43 7.75 -0.77
C GLY A 175 -16.87 7.05 -2.04
N THR A 176 -16.90 7.73 -3.18
CA THR A 176 -17.38 7.13 -4.44
C THR A 176 -16.37 7.27 -5.57
N HIS A 177 -15.85 8.47 -5.86
CA HIS A 177 -14.86 8.67 -6.93
C HIS A 177 -14.07 9.95 -6.65
N GLY A 178 -12.81 9.83 -6.26
CA GLY A 178 -11.99 11.01 -5.98
C GLY A 178 -10.50 10.74 -6.05
N PHE A 179 -9.75 11.79 -6.36
CA PHE A 179 -8.30 11.82 -6.29
C PHE A 179 -7.91 12.77 -5.18
N PHE A 180 -7.15 12.29 -4.20
CA PHE A 180 -6.81 13.03 -2.99
C PHE A 180 -5.30 13.07 -2.79
N ARG A 181 -4.80 14.12 -2.15
CA ARG A 181 -3.45 14.12 -1.60
C ARG A 181 -3.44 13.38 -0.26
N TYR A 182 -2.29 12.87 0.18
CA TYR A 182 -2.13 12.23 1.50
C TYR A 182 -2.62 13.09 2.69
N THR A 183 -2.75 14.41 2.51
CA THR A 183 -3.28 15.37 3.48
C THR A 183 -4.81 15.36 3.59
N GLY A 184 -5.53 14.70 2.67
CA GLY A 184 -7.00 14.71 2.58
C GLY A 184 -7.55 15.73 1.58
N GLU A 185 -6.71 16.57 0.99
CA GLU A 185 -7.14 17.56 0.00
C GLU A 185 -7.53 16.89 -1.33
N ARG A 186 -8.71 17.22 -1.87
CA ARG A 186 -9.14 16.74 -3.19
C ARG A 186 -8.33 17.44 -4.30
N ILE A 187 -7.76 16.65 -5.18
CA ILE A 187 -7.07 17.11 -6.39
C ILE A 187 -8.11 17.17 -7.52
N MET A 188 -8.39 18.38 -8.01
CA MET A 188 -9.25 18.58 -9.18
C MET A 188 -8.39 18.61 -10.45
N PHE A 189 -8.86 17.95 -11.51
CA PHE A 189 -8.25 17.94 -12.84
C PHE A 189 -9.31 18.18 -13.90
#